data_AF-A0A497N5V6-F1
#
_entry.id   AF-A0A497N5V6-F1
#
_cell.length_a   1.000
_cell.length_b   1.000
_cell.length_c   1.000
_cell.angle_alpha   90.00
_cell.angle_beta   90.00
_cell.angle_gamma   90.00
#
_symmetry.space_group_name_H-M   'P 1'
#
loop_
_entity.id
_entity.type
_entity.pdbx_description
1 polymer ?
#
loop_
_entity_poly.entity_id
_entity_poly.type
_entity_poly.pdbx_seq_one_letter_code
_entity_poly.pdbx_strand_id
1 'polypeptide(L)' 'MEIPLILFPGNITGITGHADAIFFMSLLNSANPYFLIDVQALAAPLIRKLGIEAIPLGYVILGSGGAAGYVGYARPI' A
#
# COMPACT_ATOMS: atom_id res chain seq x y z
N MET A 1 -25.27 -0.51 11.77
CA MET A 1 -23.89 -0.62 12.24
C MET A 1 -23.01 -0.32 11.05
N GLU A 2 -22.24 0.76 11.10
CA GLU A 2 -21.28 1.08 10.05
C GLU A 2 -20.00 0.26 10.30
N ILE A 3 -19.53 -0.43 9.26
CA ILE A 3 -18.29 -1.22 9.30
C ILE A 3 -17.26 -0.42 8.50
N PRO A 4 -16.10 -0.07 9.09
CA PRO A 4 -15.10 0.73 8.40
C PRO A 4 -14.53 -0.02 7.19
N LEU A 5 -14.42 0.68 6.05
CA LEU A 5 -13.81 0.21 4.84
C LEU A 5 -12.35 0.66 4.77
N ILE A 6 -11.43 -0.29 4.92
CA ILE A 6 -9.98 -0.06 4.84
C ILE A 6 -9.45 -0.67 3.54
N LEU A 7 -8.82 0.15 2.71
CA LEU A 7 -8.19 -0.31 1.48
C LEU A 7 -6.85 -0.99 1.77
N PHE A 8 -6.67 -2.19 1.21
CA PHE A 8 -5.36 -2.82 1.05
C PHE A 8 -4.86 -2.53 -0.37
N PRO A 9 -3.96 -1.55 -0.56
CA PRO A 9 -3.67 -1.05 -1.89
C PRO A 9 -2.71 -1.97 -2.66
N GLY A 10 -3.08 -2.31 -3.89
CA GLY A 10 -2.15 -2.87 -4.88
C GLY A 10 -1.37 -1.78 -5.64
N ASN A 11 -2.02 -0.65 -5.97
CA ASN A 11 -1.41 0.52 -6.62
C ASN A 11 -2.35 1.75 -6.52
N ILE A 12 -1.90 2.92 -6.99
CA ILE A 12 -2.64 4.20 -6.95
C ILE A 12 -4.00 4.18 -7.65
N THR A 13 -4.18 3.31 -8.65
CA THR A 13 -5.42 3.21 -9.43
C THR A 13 -6.59 2.63 -8.65
N GLY A 14 -6.34 1.98 -7.51
CA GLY A 14 -7.37 1.43 -6.62
C GLY A 14 -7.88 2.40 -5.56
N ILE A 15 -7.35 3.63 -5.51
CA ILE A 15 -7.75 4.62 -4.49
C ILE A 15 -9.14 5.16 -4.81
N THR A 16 -10.03 5.15 -3.81
CA THR A 16 -11.41 5.63 -3.93
C THR A 16 -11.81 6.44 -2.70
N GLY A 17 -12.60 7.50 -2.90
CA GLY A 17 -13.14 8.33 -1.82
C GLY A 17 -14.28 7.68 -1.02
N HIS A 18 -14.62 6.42 -1.32
CA HIS A 18 -15.62 5.65 -0.58
C HIS A 18 -15.03 4.87 0.61
N ALA A 19 -13.71 4.92 0.81
CA ALA A 19 -13.05 4.24 1.91
C ALA A 19 -12.77 5.21 3.07
N ASP A 20 -12.81 4.67 4.30
CA ASP A 20 -12.50 5.42 5.52
C ASP A 20 -10.98 5.55 5.72
N ALA A 21 -10.25 4.49 5.38
CA ALA A 21 -8.80 4.44 5.53
C ALA A 21 -8.10 3.64 4.41
N ILE A 22 -6.78 3.79 4.33
CA ILE A 22 -5.89 3.03 3.45
C ILE A 22 -4.63 2.62 4.20
N PHE A 23 -4.18 1.38 4.01
CA PHE A 23 -2.84 0.98 4.46
C PHE A 23 -1.78 1.67 3.59
N PHE A 24 -1.10 2.65 4.15
CA PHE A 24 -0.04 3.39 3.49
C PHE A 24 1.27 2.62 3.62
N MET A 25 1.37 1.58 2.78
CA MET A 25 2.33 0.50 2.89
C MET A 25 3.71 0.84 2.30
N SER A 26 4.78 0.54 3.04
CA SER A 26 6.14 0.35 2.51
C SER A 26 6.47 -1.15 2.50
N LEU A 27 6.73 -1.72 1.33
CA LEU A 27 7.22 -3.10 1.19
C LEU A 27 8.72 -3.13 1.51
N LEU A 28 9.06 -3.34 2.78
CA LEU A 28 10.38 -3.09 3.35
C LEU A 28 11.48 -3.97 2.75
N ASN A 29 11.14 -5.16 2.27
CA ASN A 29 12.08 -6.04 1.59
C ASN A 29 11.95 -5.99 0.06
N SER A 30 11.36 -4.94 -0.52
CA SER A 30 11.38 -4.72 -1.97
C SER A 30 12.77 -4.31 -2.47
N ALA A 31 13.17 -4.84 -3.61
CA ALA A 31 14.32 -4.35 -4.37
C ALA A 31 13.98 -3.16 -5.27
N ASN A 32 12.70 -2.75 -5.34
CA ASN A 32 12.23 -1.66 -6.17
C ASN A 32 11.75 -0.48 -5.30
N PRO A 33 12.41 0.69 -5.35
CA PRO A 33 12.03 1.89 -4.61
C PRO A 33 10.58 2.32 -4.79
N TYR A 34 9.96 1.93 -5.91
CA TYR A 34 8.55 2.17 -6.19
C TYR A 34 7.63 1.73 -5.05
N PHE A 35 7.88 0.54 -4.49
CA PHE A 35 7.07 -0.03 -3.40
C PHE A 35 7.57 0.37 -2.00
N LEU A 36 8.70 1.09 -1.92
CA LEU A 36 9.26 1.59 -0.66
C LEU A 36 8.78 3.00 -0.34
N ILE A 37 8.77 3.90 -1.33
CA ILE A 37 8.43 5.32 -1.12
C ILE A 37 7.76 6.02 -2.32
N ASP A 38 8.06 5.64 -3.57
CA ASP A 38 7.61 6.45 -4.71
C ASP A 38 6.09 6.40 -4.89
N VAL A 39 5.48 5.22 -4.75
CA VAL A 39 4.02 5.07 -4.86
C VAL A 39 3.30 5.83 -3.75
N GLN A 40 3.87 5.89 -2.54
CA GLN A 40 3.34 6.70 -1.44
C GLN A 40 3.41 8.19 -1.78
N ALA A 41 4.54 8.67 -2.28
CA ALA A 41 4.70 10.06 -2.68
C ALA A 41 3.70 10.46 -3.77
N LEU A 42 3.46 9.58 -4.75
CA LEU A 42 2.46 9.78 -5.81
C LEU A 42 1.01 9.77 -5.27
N ALA A 43 0.71 8.88 -4.31
CA ALA A 43 -0.64 8.74 -3.75
C ALA A 43 -1.00 9.82 -2.72
N ALA A 44 -0.02 10.38 -2.01
CA ALA A 44 -0.24 11.28 -0.88
C ALA A 44 -1.15 12.50 -1.19
N PRO A 45 -0.99 13.22 -2.33
CA PRO A 45 -1.88 14.34 -2.66
C PRO A 45 -3.33 13.90 -2.85
N LEU A 46 -3.55 12.73 -3.47
CA LEU A 46 -4.90 12.20 -3.71
C LEU A 46 -5.55 11.75 -2.40
N ILE A 47 -4.84 10.99 -1.57
CA ILE A 47 -5.32 10.55 -0.25
C ILE A 47 -5.72 11.75 0.61
N ARG A 48 -4.87 12.78 0.64
CA ARG A 48 -5.16 14.03 1.35
C ARG A 48 -6.40 14.74 0.81
N LYS A 49 -6.56 14.81 -0.51
CA LYS A 49 -7.73 15.44 -1.16
C LYS A 49 -9.02 14.68 -0.85
N LEU A 50 -8.96 13.36 -0.79
CA LEU A 50 -10.12 12.50 -0.52
C LEU A 50 -10.47 12.40 0.96
N GLY A 51 -9.61 12.88 1.86
CA GLY A 51 -9.86 12.85 3.31
C GLY A 51 -9.77 11.46 3.93
N ILE A 52 -9.13 10.51 3.25
CA ILE A 52 -8.97 9.12 3.69
C ILE A 52 -7.85 9.05 4.74
N GLU A 53 -8.05 8.32 5.84
CA GLU A 53 -7.01 8.10 6.84
C GLU A 53 -5.87 7.22 6.27
N ALA A 54 -4.63 7.72 6.35
CA ALA A 54 -3.44 6.97 5.93
C ALA A 54 -2.85 6.23 7.13
N ILE A 55 -3.06 4.92 7.21
CA ILE A 55 -2.54 4.06 8.29
C ILE A 55 -1.14 3.57 7.88
N PRO A 56 -0.04 3.98 8.56
CA PRO A 56 1.30 3.56 8.18
C PRO A 56 1.48 2.05 8.37
N LEU A 57 2.03 1.36 7.36
CA LEU A 57 2.26 -0.08 7.39
C LEU A 57 3.63 -0.44 6.84
N GLY A 58 4.46 -1.10 7.65
CA GLY A 58 5.63 -1.82 7.16
C GLY A 58 5.21 -3.23 6.74
N TYR A 59 5.44 -3.60 5.48
CA TYR A 59 5.08 -4.92 4.96
C TYR A 59 6.35 -5.69 4.58
N VAL A 60 6.42 -6.95 5.00
CA VAL A 60 7.55 -7.85 4.72
C VAL A 60 6.98 -9.15 4.17
N ILE A 61 7.47 -9.56 3.01
CA ILE A 61 7.06 -10.81 2.38
C ILE A 61 8.03 -11.92 2.77
N LEU A 62 7.49 -13.04 3.24
CA LEU A 62 8.24 -14.21 3.71
C LEU A 62 8.06 -15.41 2.76
N GLY A 63 8.96 -16.40 2.86
CA GLY A 63 8.82 -17.68 2.17
C GLY A 63 8.96 -17.56 0.65
N SER A 64 8.13 -18.25 -0.14
CA SER A 64 8.21 -18.20 -1.61
C SER A 64 7.75 -16.85 -2.21
N GLY A 65 7.14 -15.98 -1.39
CA GLY A 65 6.65 -14.66 -1.76
C GLY A 65 5.41 -14.62 -2.68
N GLY A 66 5.19 -15.65 -3.50
CA GLY A 66 4.03 -15.75 -4.39
C GLY A 66 3.90 -14.56 -5.34
N ALA A 67 2.66 -14.26 -5.76
CA ALA A 67 2.37 -13.16 -6.67
C ALA A 67 2.74 -11.79 -6.07
N ALA A 68 2.50 -11.59 -4.77
CA ALA A 68 2.86 -10.34 -4.09
C ALA A 68 4.38 -10.11 -4.10
N GLY A 69 5.17 -11.16 -3.87
CA GLY A 69 6.63 -11.09 -3.92
C GLY A 69 7.15 -10.81 -5.33
N TYR A 70 6.55 -11.46 -6.35
CA TYR A 70 6.91 -11.23 -7.74
C TYR A 70 6.59 -9.79 -8.20
N VAL A 71 5.34 -9.34 -8.00
CA VAL A 71 4.90 -7.99 -8.42
C VAL A 71 5.62 -6.91 -7.62
N GLY A 72 5.77 -7.11 -6.31
CA GLY A 72 6.41 -6.18 -5.40
C GLY A 72 7.94 -6.18 -5.45
N TYR A 73 8.56 -7.00 -6.31
CA TYR A 73 10.02 -7.20 -6.35
C TYR A 73 10.61 -7.48 -4.96
N ALA A 74 9.90 -8.25 -4.14
CA ALA A 74 10.36 -8.58 -2.80
C ALA A 74 11.60 -9.48 -2.88
N ARG A 75 12.48 -9.33 -1.88
CA ARG A 75 13.54 -10.27 -1.51
C ARG A 75 13.04 -11.04 -0.29
N PRO A 76 12.34 -12.17 -0.49
CA PRO A 76 11.74 -12.88 0.62
C PRO A 76 12.80 -13.35 1.61
N ILE A 77 12.43 -13.36 2.88
CA ILE A 77 13.24 -13.86 3.99
C ILE A 77 12.58 -15.07 4.65
#